data_AF-A0A6M1MKX5-F1
#
_entry.id   AF-A0A6M1MKX5-F1
#
_cell.length_a   1.000
_cell.length_b   1.000
_cell.length_c   1.000
_cell.angle_alpha   90.00
_cell.angle_beta   90.00
_cell.angle_gamma   90.00
#
_symmetry.space_group_name_H-M   'P 1'
#
loop_
_entity.id
_entity.type
_entity.pdbx_description
1 polymer ?
#
loop_
_entity_poly.entity_id
_entity_poly.type
_entity_poly.pdbx_seq_one_letter_code
_entity_poly.pdbx_strand_id
1 'polypeptide(L)'
;MTEAPARRPLRLASYNVEWFNALFDDRGRLHEDAEPSARYGISRGEQAGALGIVFSAMDADGVMIIEGPDTNSRRSTVTALESFARHFGLRARRALLGFASETEQEICFLYDPDVITPRHDPKGAPVGKKGSRSAPRFDGTFRYDLDTDTAPELIRFSKPPLEIALTGRGLSLRLIGVHAKSKAPHGAETREEIMRLSIQNRRKQLAQCIWLRARVEEHLARGDRLLVMGDFNDGPGLDEFEKLFGRSGVEIVMGCDKSSPFRLREPHAELALQSKVGISPTTARFYLKPQHRYFEALLDFIMVSPNLAARMPDWRIWHPFNDPAVMAVPELREALLQASDHFPVTIDIPA
;
A
#
# COMPACT_ATOMS: atom_id res chain seq x y z
N MET A 1 40.58 8.30 16.46
CA MET A 1 39.44 7.38 16.53
C MET A 1 38.69 7.51 15.21
N THR A 2 38.89 6.56 14.30
CA THR A 2 38.08 6.46 13.08
C THR A 2 36.71 5.95 13.50
N GLU A 3 35.70 6.80 13.37
CA GLU A 3 34.29 6.42 13.54
C GLU A 3 34.01 5.21 12.64
N ALA A 4 33.47 4.13 13.22
CA ALA A 4 33.01 3.01 12.41
C ALA A 4 31.95 3.54 11.44
N PRO A 5 31.96 3.14 10.15
CA PRO A 5 30.98 3.62 9.19
C PRO A 5 29.57 3.34 9.72
N ALA A 6 28.71 4.36 9.71
CA ALA A 6 27.33 4.24 10.15
C ALA A 6 26.67 3.06 9.41
N ARG A 7 26.10 2.11 10.16
CA ARG A 7 25.40 0.98 9.56
C ARG A 7 24.23 1.49 8.74
N ARG A 8 24.16 1.08 7.46
CA ARG A 8 23.02 1.36 6.58
C ARG A 8 21.70 1.01 7.29
N PRO A 9 20.71 1.92 7.34
CA PRO A 9 19.40 1.64 7.93
C PRO A 9 18.67 0.52 7.17
N LEU A 10 17.67 -0.09 7.81
CA LEU A 10 16.75 -0.98 7.12
C LEU A 10 15.74 -0.14 6.32
N ARG A 11 15.83 -0.19 5.00
CA ARG A 11 14.92 0.50 4.08
C ARG A 11 13.77 -0.39 3.67
N LEU A 12 12.55 0.00 4.00
CA LEU A 12 11.32 -0.63 3.51
C LEU A 12 10.56 0.34 2.61
N ALA A 13 9.88 -0.19 1.60
CA ALA A 13 9.09 0.59 0.66
C ALA A 13 7.66 0.07 0.57
N SER A 14 6.74 0.96 0.21
CA SER A 14 5.40 0.64 -0.29
C SER A 14 5.26 1.25 -1.67
N TYR A 15 4.80 0.47 -2.64
CA TYR A 15 4.63 0.94 -4.00
C TYR A 15 3.45 0.26 -4.70
N ASN A 16 2.42 1.05 -5.02
CA ASN A 16 1.44 0.65 -6.03
C ASN A 16 2.08 0.81 -7.41
N VAL A 17 2.17 -0.30 -8.14
CA VAL A 17 2.89 -0.38 -9.42
C VAL A 17 1.96 -0.42 -10.62
N GLU A 18 0.66 -0.22 -10.39
CA GLU A 18 -0.40 -0.09 -11.39
C GLU A 18 -0.42 -1.21 -12.44
N TRP A 19 -1.28 -2.20 -12.22
CA TRP A 19 -1.53 -3.30 -13.17
C TRP A 19 -0.27 -4.11 -13.57
N PHE A 20 0.57 -4.47 -12.59
CA PHE A 20 1.83 -5.17 -12.89
C PHE A 20 1.63 -6.50 -13.63
N ASN A 21 0.49 -7.16 -13.39
CA ASN A 21 0.11 -8.42 -14.05
C ASN A 21 0.15 -8.35 -15.59
N ALA A 22 -0.15 -7.19 -16.19
CA ALA A 22 -0.18 -7.01 -17.65
C ALA A 22 1.22 -7.02 -18.28
N LEU A 23 2.27 -6.84 -17.48
CA LEU A 23 3.66 -6.81 -17.94
C LEU A 23 4.29 -8.20 -18.03
N PHE A 24 3.56 -9.26 -17.64
CA PHE A 24 4.09 -10.62 -17.65
C PHE A 24 3.23 -11.58 -18.50
N ASP A 25 3.92 -12.52 -19.14
CA ASP A 25 3.28 -13.69 -19.71
C ASP A 25 2.89 -14.71 -18.64
N ASP A 26 2.18 -15.77 -19.03
CA ASP A 26 1.74 -16.82 -18.10
C ASP A 26 2.90 -17.58 -17.42
N ARG A 27 4.12 -17.46 -17.96
CA ARG A 27 5.34 -18.07 -17.38
C ARG A 27 6.11 -17.10 -16.49
N GLY A 28 5.58 -15.89 -16.24
CA GLY A 28 6.23 -14.86 -15.44
C GLY A 28 7.39 -14.17 -16.15
N ARG A 29 7.48 -14.23 -17.48
CA ARG A 29 8.49 -13.49 -18.25
C ARG A 29 7.96 -12.11 -18.62
N LEU A 30 8.81 -11.10 -18.53
CA LEU A 30 8.45 -9.72 -18.88
C LEU A 30 8.13 -9.58 -20.37
N HIS A 31 7.12 -8.78 -20.66
CA HIS A 31 6.83 -8.26 -21.99
C HIS A 31 7.68 -7.02 -22.24
N GLU A 32 8.72 -7.16 -23.06
CA GLU A 32 9.61 -6.07 -23.48
C GLU A 32 9.28 -5.60 -24.91
N ASP A 33 7.99 -5.44 -25.19
CA ASP A 33 7.49 -5.05 -26.51
C ASP A 33 6.84 -3.66 -26.48
N ALA A 34 6.61 -3.14 -27.69
CA ALA A 34 5.99 -1.84 -27.91
C ALA A 34 4.44 -1.90 -27.85
N GLU A 35 3.86 -3.02 -27.42
CA GLU A 35 2.40 -3.11 -27.29
C GLU A 35 1.91 -2.24 -26.13
N PRO A 36 0.66 -1.73 -26.20
CA PRO A 36 0.11 -0.88 -25.15
C PRO A 36 0.12 -1.54 -23.77
N SER A 37 0.54 -0.79 -22.75
CA SER A 37 0.35 -1.16 -21.35
C SER A 37 -1.05 -0.76 -20.85
N ALA A 38 -1.32 -0.96 -19.56
CA ALA A 38 -2.52 -0.42 -18.91
C ALA A 38 -2.45 1.12 -18.77
N ARG A 39 -1.23 1.71 -18.83
CA ARG A 39 -1.03 3.16 -18.78
C ARG A 39 -1.22 3.78 -20.17
N TYR A 40 -2.00 4.86 -20.20
CA TYR A 40 -2.29 5.56 -21.44
C TYR A 40 -1.02 6.15 -22.07
N GLY A 41 -0.76 5.75 -23.32
CA GLY A 41 0.37 6.26 -24.11
C GLY A 41 1.74 5.67 -23.72
N ILE A 42 1.77 4.64 -22.87
CA ILE A 42 2.98 3.95 -22.44
C ILE A 42 2.92 2.48 -22.90
N SER A 43 3.96 1.99 -23.54
CA SER A 43 4.09 0.56 -23.90
C SER A 43 4.49 -0.31 -22.71
N ARG A 44 4.29 -1.62 -22.81
CA ARG A 44 4.69 -2.58 -21.76
C ARG A 44 6.20 -2.53 -21.49
N GLY A 45 7.01 -2.46 -22.54
CA GLY A 45 8.47 -2.33 -22.42
C GLY A 45 8.90 -1.03 -21.72
N GLU A 46 8.27 0.11 -22.04
CA GLU A 46 8.54 1.39 -21.37
C GLU A 46 8.16 1.34 -19.89
N GLN A 47 6.96 0.84 -19.55
CA GLN A 47 6.53 0.71 -18.16
C GLN A 47 7.46 -0.22 -17.36
N ALA A 48 7.83 -1.38 -17.94
CA ALA A 48 8.73 -2.33 -17.30
C ALA A 48 10.13 -1.73 -17.05
N GLY A 49 10.71 -1.05 -18.04
CA GLY A 49 12.00 -0.37 -17.92
C GLY A 49 11.97 0.76 -16.89
N ALA A 50 10.90 1.55 -16.88
CA ALA A 50 10.68 2.61 -15.90
C ALA A 50 10.59 2.04 -14.47
N LEU A 51 9.82 0.97 -14.26
CA LEU A 51 9.78 0.25 -12.98
C LEU A 51 11.17 -0.27 -12.59
N GLY A 52 11.94 -0.82 -13.53
CA GLY A 52 13.33 -1.25 -13.29
C GLY A 52 14.22 -0.13 -12.74
N ILE A 53 14.14 1.07 -13.34
CA ILE A 53 14.86 2.27 -12.89
C ILE A 53 14.40 2.68 -11.48
N VAL A 54 13.09 2.75 -11.24
CA VAL A 54 12.52 3.18 -9.95
C VAL A 54 12.92 2.22 -8.83
N PHE A 55 12.79 0.90 -9.03
CA PHE A 55 13.20 -0.09 -8.04
C PHE A 55 14.71 -0.06 -7.76
N SER A 56 15.52 0.14 -8.80
CA SER A 56 16.98 0.28 -8.65
C SER A 56 17.35 1.55 -7.86
N ALA A 57 16.69 2.67 -8.14
CA ALA A 57 16.94 3.95 -7.46
C ALA A 57 16.48 3.94 -5.99
N MET A 58 15.33 3.33 -5.69
CA MET A 58 14.86 3.13 -4.33
C MET A 58 15.87 2.35 -3.48
N ASP A 59 16.46 1.32 -4.10
CA ASP A 59 17.40 0.41 -3.48
C ASP A 59 16.90 -0.07 -2.12
N ALA A 60 15.67 -0.59 -2.04
CA ALA A 60 15.01 -0.98 -0.79
C ALA A 60 15.33 -2.43 -0.35
N ASP A 61 15.39 -2.68 0.96
CA ASP A 61 15.62 -4.04 1.51
C ASP A 61 14.37 -4.90 1.38
N GLY A 62 13.21 -4.26 1.42
CA GLY A 62 11.93 -4.88 1.10
C GLY A 62 10.94 -3.87 0.51
N VAL A 63 10.10 -4.33 -0.40
CA VAL A 63 9.07 -3.55 -1.09
C VAL A 63 7.74 -4.27 -0.93
N MET A 64 6.79 -3.64 -0.25
CA MET A 64 5.39 -4.00 -0.30
C MET A 64 4.82 -3.52 -1.63
N ILE A 65 4.56 -4.46 -2.53
CA ILE A 65 4.04 -4.21 -3.87
C ILE A 65 2.52 -4.31 -3.81
N ILE A 66 1.87 -3.24 -4.24
CA ILE A 66 0.42 -3.14 -4.40
C ILE A 66 0.08 -3.20 -5.90
N GLU A 67 -0.98 -3.94 -6.25
CA GLU A 67 -1.28 -4.29 -7.65
C GLU A 67 -0.20 -5.15 -8.32
N GLY A 68 0.39 -6.05 -7.53
CA GLY A 68 1.34 -7.03 -8.02
C GLY A 68 0.71 -8.05 -8.98
N PRO A 69 1.54 -8.84 -9.69
CA PRO A 69 1.08 -9.81 -10.66
C PRO A 69 0.24 -10.93 -10.01
N ASP A 70 -0.66 -11.52 -10.78
CA ASP A 70 -1.66 -12.50 -10.31
C ASP A 70 -1.06 -13.87 -9.96
N THR A 71 -1.73 -14.60 -9.04
CA THR A 71 -1.48 -16.01 -8.74
C THR A 71 -2.74 -16.83 -8.97
N ASN A 72 -2.66 -17.78 -9.90
CA ASN A 72 -3.75 -18.70 -10.20
C ASN A 72 -3.19 -20.06 -10.70
N SER A 73 -4.03 -20.89 -11.33
CA SER A 73 -3.60 -22.19 -11.86
C SER A 73 -2.60 -22.12 -13.02
N ARG A 74 -2.49 -20.96 -13.67
CA ARG A 74 -1.59 -20.69 -14.81
C ARG A 74 -0.46 -19.73 -14.45
N ARG A 75 -0.73 -18.74 -13.61
CA ARG A 75 0.20 -17.64 -13.26
C ARG A 75 0.73 -17.75 -11.83
N SER A 76 1.91 -17.20 -11.60
CA SER A 76 2.57 -17.18 -10.31
C SER A 76 3.20 -15.82 -10.01
N THR A 77 2.65 -15.11 -9.02
CA THR A 77 3.17 -13.82 -8.53
C THR A 77 4.64 -13.92 -8.16
N VAL A 78 5.02 -14.98 -7.44
CA VAL A 78 6.41 -15.20 -7.00
C VAL A 78 7.33 -15.34 -8.20
N THR A 79 6.96 -16.16 -9.19
CA THR A 79 7.78 -16.37 -10.39
C THR A 79 7.95 -15.08 -11.20
N ALA A 80 6.86 -14.32 -11.38
CA ALA A 80 6.88 -13.06 -12.11
C ALA A 80 7.80 -12.03 -11.43
N LEU A 81 7.62 -11.80 -10.12
CA LEU A 81 8.42 -10.83 -9.38
C LEU A 81 9.90 -11.20 -9.27
N GLU A 82 10.22 -12.48 -9.05
CA GLU A 82 11.62 -12.92 -9.02
C GLU A 82 12.27 -12.87 -10.41
N SER A 83 11.49 -13.02 -11.48
CA SER A 83 11.97 -12.83 -12.86
C SER A 83 12.23 -11.35 -13.15
N PHE A 84 11.34 -10.45 -12.73
CA PHE A 84 11.54 -9.00 -12.81
C PHE A 84 12.80 -8.57 -12.04
N ALA A 85 12.95 -9.01 -10.78
CA ALA A 85 14.11 -8.67 -9.98
C ALA A 85 15.41 -9.18 -10.60
N ARG A 86 15.42 -10.39 -11.16
CA ARG A 86 16.59 -10.93 -11.86
C ARG A 86 16.92 -10.16 -13.12
N HIS A 87 15.91 -9.79 -13.91
CA HIS A 87 16.09 -9.06 -15.16
C HIS A 87 16.77 -7.71 -14.91
N PHE A 88 16.34 -6.98 -13.88
CA PHE A 88 16.91 -5.67 -13.53
C PHE A 88 18.06 -5.72 -12.51
N GLY A 89 18.51 -6.91 -12.10
CA GLY A 89 19.62 -7.05 -11.15
C GLY A 89 19.35 -6.48 -9.75
N LEU A 90 18.08 -6.51 -9.31
CA LEU A 90 17.69 -5.96 -8.01
C LEU A 90 18.21 -6.84 -6.87
N ARG A 91 18.61 -6.22 -5.76
CA ARG A 91 18.97 -6.95 -4.53
C ARG A 91 17.77 -7.57 -3.84
N ALA A 92 16.64 -6.86 -3.86
CA ALA A 92 15.35 -7.38 -3.45
C ALA A 92 14.86 -8.35 -4.54
N ARG A 93 15.10 -9.64 -4.31
CA ARG A 93 15.09 -10.68 -5.36
C ARG A 93 14.32 -11.95 -5.01
N ARG A 94 13.71 -11.98 -3.82
CA ARG A 94 12.80 -13.04 -3.40
C ARG A 94 11.44 -12.46 -3.13
N ALA A 95 10.40 -13.21 -3.45
CA ALA A 95 9.03 -12.75 -3.27
C ALA A 95 8.28 -13.59 -2.22
N LEU A 96 7.41 -12.93 -1.47
CA LEU A 96 6.47 -13.53 -0.53
C LEU A 96 5.06 -13.10 -0.90
N LEU A 97 4.17 -14.09 -1.05
CA LEU A 97 2.74 -13.88 -1.23
C LEU A 97 1.98 -14.32 0.03
N GLY A 98 0.90 -13.62 0.34
CA GLY A 98 -0.03 -13.99 1.41
C GLY A 98 -1.17 -14.86 0.90
N PHE A 99 -2.38 -14.48 1.26
CA PHE A 99 -3.59 -15.04 0.64
C PHE A 99 -3.73 -14.47 -0.77
N ALA A 100 -3.97 -15.35 -1.75
CA ALA A 100 -4.27 -14.93 -3.12
C ALA A 100 -5.56 -14.10 -3.15
N SER A 101 -5.55 -13.08 -3.99
CA SER A 101 -6.73 -12.25 -4.23
C SER A 101 -7.76 -13.00 -5.08
N GLU A 102 -9.03 -12.60 -4.94
CA GLU A 102 -10.08 -12.96 -5.93
C GLU A 102 -10.00 -12.07 -7.19
N THR A 103 -8.99 -11.20 -7.28
CA THR A 103 -8.75 -10.25 -8.38
C THR A 103 -7.39 -10.53 -8.99
N GLU A 104 -7.15 -10.06 -10.22
CA GLU A 104 -5.85 -10.21 -10.91
C GLU A 104 -4.75 -9.25 -10.38
N GLN A 105 -4.90 -8.78 -9.14
CA GLN A 105 -4.05 -7.78 -8.51
C GLN A 105 -3.74 -8.19 -7.06
N GLU A 106 -2.47 -8.51 -6.81
CA GLU A 106 -2.03 -9.05 -5.53
C GLU A 106 -1.40 -8.01 -4.61
N ILE A 107 -1.41 -8.29 -3.30
CA ILE A 107 -0.55 -7.63 -2.30
C ILE A 107 0.59 -8.60 -1.99
N CYS A 108 1.81 -8.21 -2.30
CA CYS A 108 2.97 -9.09 -2.21
C CYS A 108 4.21 -8.35 -1.72
N PHE A 109 5.23 -9.08 -1.27
CA PHE A 109 6.42 -8.49 -0.68
C PHE A 109 7.68 -9.00 -1.39
N LEU A 110 8.38 -8.12 -2.08
CA LEU A 110 9.68 -8.40 -2.70
C LEU A 110 10.78 -8.00 -1.72
N TYR A 111 11.79 -8.84 -1.52
CA TYR A 111 12.78 -8.64 -0.47
C TYR A 111 14.18 -9.12 -0.79
N ASP A 112 15.16 -8.52 -0.12
CA ASP A 112 16.56 -8.92 -0.13
C ASP A 112 16.78 -10.04 0.91
N PRO A 113 16.95 -11.30 0.48
CA PRO A 113 17.09 -12.42 1.40
C PRO A 113 18.40 -12.39 2.20
N ASP A 114 19.39 -11.57 1.81
CA ASP A 114 20.64 -11.44 2.56
C ASP A 114 20.51 -10.49 3.75
N VAL A 115 19.47 -9.66 3.77
CA VAL A 115 19.23 -8.65 4.82
C VAL A 115 18.02 -8.99 5.67
N ILE A 116 16.95 -9.49 5.04
CA ILE A 116 15.67 -9.72 5.72
C ILE A 116 15.14 -11.16 5.53
N THR A 117 14.56 -11.69 6.59
CA THR A 117 13.88 -12.99 6.63
C THR A 117 12.41 -12.76 6.99
N PRO A 118 11.52 -12.64 5.98
CA PRO A 118 10.09 -12.51 6.18
C PRO A 118 9.37 -13.86 6.20
N ARG A 119 8.25 -13.93 6.91
CA ARG A 119 7.30 -15.06 6.85
C ARG A 119 5.87 -14.53 6.87
N HIS A 120 5.02 -15.05 5.97
CA HIS A 120 3.58 -14.83 6.05
C HIS A 120 3.06 -15.40 7.37
N ASP A 121 2.50 -14.53 8.21
CA ASP A 121 2.15 -14.85 9.58
C ASP A 121 0.83 -14.18 9.98
N PRO A 122 -0.28 -14.61 9.36
CA PRO A 122 -1.60 -14.02 9.56
C PRO A 122 -2.09 -14.25 10.99
N LYS A 123 -2.79 -13.27 11.55
CA LYS A 123 -3.34 -13.31 12.91
C LYS A 123 -4.86 -13.41 12.91
N GLY A 124 -5.42 -13.66 14.09
CA GLY A 124 -6.85 -13.91 14.28
C GLY A 124 -7.24 -15.33 13.91
N ALA A 125 -8.41 -15.74 14.41
CA ALA A 125 -8.96 -17.07 14.10
C ALA A 125 -9.48 -17.11 12.66
N PRO A 126 -9.34 -18.25 11.96
CA PRO A 126 -10.10 -18.49 10.74
C PRO A 126 -11.59 -18.57 11.09
N VAL A 127 -12.45 -18.01 10.24
CA VAL A 127 -13.89 -17.97 10.47
C VAL A 127 -14.64 -18.37 9.20
N GLY A 128 -15.75 -19.08 9.37
CA GLY A 128 -16.63 -19.43 8.27
C GLY A 128 -17.51 -18.26 7.81
N LYS A 129 -18.47 -18.54 6.92
CA LYS A 129 -19.39 -17.54 6.33
C LYS A 129 -20.17 -16.71 7.35
N LYS A 130 -20.37 -17.22 8.58
CA LYS A 130 -21.06 -16.51 9.67
C LYS A 130 -20.22 -15.37 10.27
N GLY A 131 -18.93 -15.28 9.95
CA GLY A 131 -18.00 -14.24 10.37
C GLY A 131 -17.75 -14.14 11.88
N SER A 132 -16.97 -13.16 12.30
CA SER A 132 -16.71 -12.84 13.71
C SER A 132 -16.75 -11.34 13.98
N ARG A 133 -17.14 -10.98 15.21
CA ARG A 133 -17.02 -9.62 15.75
C ARG A 133 -15.62 -9.32 16.31
N SER A 134 -14.84 -10.33 16.67
CA SER A 134 -13.42 -10.20 17.03
C SER A 134 -12.57 -10.37 15.78
N ALA A 135 -11.82 -9.32 15.40
CA ALA A 135 -11.06 -9.18 14.15
C ALA A 135 -10.45 -10.52 13.67
N PRO A 136 -11.10 -11.22 12.73
CA PRO A 136 -10.64 -12.53 12.30
C PRO A 136 -9.43 -12.41 11.37
N ARG A 137 -8.94 -13.55 10.89
CA ARG A 137 -7.95 -13.59 9.81
C ARG A 137 -8.49 -12.91 8.55
N PHE A 138 -7.64 -12.19 7.82
CA PHE A 138 -8.06 -11.30 6.73
C PHE A 138 -8.68 -11.98 5.50
N ASP A 139 -8.47 -13.27 5.30
CA ASP A 139 -9.19 -14.10 4.32
C ASP A 139 -10.56 -14.60 4.84
N GLY A 140 -10.97 -14.14 6.02
CA GLY A 140 -12.24 -14.46 6.66
C GLY A 140 -13.35 -13.46 6.38
N THR A 141 -14.34 -13.42 7.27
CA THR A 141 -15.47 -12.48 7.21
C THR A 141 -15.61 -11.75 8.54
N PHE A 142 -15.54 -10.42 8.51
CA PHE A 142 -15.72 -9.58 9.69
C PHE A 142 -17.17 -9.12 9.80
N ARG A 143 -17.68 -9.02 11.03
CA ARG A 143 -19.05 -8.59 11.33
C ARG A 143 -19.04 -7.29 12.09
N TYR A 144 -19.51 -6.24 11.43
CA TYR A 144 -19.57 -4.91 12.01
C TYR A 144 -20.83 -4.18 11.58
N ASP A 145 -21.43 -3.46 12.51
CA ASP A 145 -22.62 -2.62 12.29
C ASP A 145 -22.14 -1.18 12.15
N LEU A 146 -22.32 -0.58 10.97
CA LEU A 146 -21.83 0.77 10.64
C LEU A 146 -22.88 1.85 10.90
N ASP A 147 -24.17 1.52 10.89
CA ASP A 147 -25.30 2.46 10.91
C ASP A 147 -26.24 2.29 12.11
N THR A 148 -25.83 1.53 13.14
CA THR A 148 -26.54 1.36 14.41
C THR A 148 -27.94 0.76 14.27
N ASP A 149 -28.24 0.19 13.09
CA ASP A 149 -29.55 -0.36 12.74
C ASP A 149 -29.68 -1.84 13.12
N THR A 150 -28.92 -2.30 14.12
CA THR A 150 -28.97 -3.66 14.70
C THR A 150 -28.67 -4.82 13.74
N ALA A 151 -28.38 -4.56 12.45
CA ALA A 151 -28.07 -5.58 11.44
C ALA A 151 -26.59 -5.52 11.02
N PRO A 152 -25.68 -6.24 11.69
CA PRO A 152 -24.25 -6.19 11.34
C PRO A 152 -23.99 -6.67 9.91
N GLU A 153 -23.26 -5.86 9.15
CA GLU A 153 -22.83 -6.17 7.79
C GLU A 153 -21.74 -7.26 7.78
N LEU A 154 -21.70 -8.06 6.71
CA LEU A 154 -20.62 -9.02 6.45
C LEU A 154 -19.57 -8.39 5.54
N ILE A 155 -18.36 -8.21 6.09
CA ILE A 155 -17.27 -7.53 5.42
C ILE A 155 -16.21 -8.56 5.02
N ARG A 156 -15.79 -8.51 3.75
CA ARG A 156 -14.70 -9.32 3.19
C ARG A 156 -13.72 -8.44 2.44
N PHE A 157 -12.46 -8.83 2.45
CA PHE A 157 -11.46 -8.27 1.55
C PHE A 157 -11.46 -9.06 0.24
N SER A 158 -11.57 -8.38 -0.90
CA SER A 158 -11.26 -8.98 -2.21
C SER A 158 -9.76 -9.18 -2.40
N LYS A 159 -8.96 -8.32 -1.75
CA LYS A 159 -7.49 -8.36 -1.67
C LYS A 159 -7.12 -8.41 -0.19
N PRO A 160 -7.01 -9.61 0.42
CA PRO A 160 -6.74 -9.73 1.85
C PRO A 160 -5.41 -9.08 2.25
N PRO A 161 -5.37 -8.23 3.30
CA PRO A 161 -4.11 -7.67 3.78
C PRO A 161 -3.02 -8.71 4.07
N LEU A 162 -1.79 -8.40 3.70
CA LEU A 162 -0.63 -9.28 3.84
C LEU A 162 0.04 -9.07 5.21
N GLU A 163 -0.09 -10.03 6.12
CA GLU A 163 0.53 -9.96 7.45
C GLU A 163 1.87 -10.70 7.49
N ILE A 164 2.96 -10.01 7.82
CA ILE A 164 4.33 -10.56 7.81
C ILE A 164 4.97 -10.43 9.18
N ALA A 165 5.62 -11.51 9.64
CA ALA A 165 6.66 -11.45 10.64
C ALA A 165 8.01 -11.27 9.93
N LEU A 166 8.74 -10.20 10.23
CA LEU A 166 9.99 -9.88 9.56
C LEU A 166 11.13 -9.77 10.58
N THR A 167 12.26 -10.38 10.26
CA THR A 167 13.53 -10.15 10.97
C THR A 167 14.57 -9.58 10.02
N GLY A 168 15.37 -8.62 10.46
CA GLY A 168 16.39 -8.00 9.61
C GLY A 168 17.17 -6.91 10.32
N ARG A 169 18.50 -6.86 10.09
CA ARG A 169 19.41 -5.89 10.74
C ARG A 169 19.28 -5.80 12.27
N GLY A 170 18.94 -6.90 12.96
CA GLY A 170 18.72 -6.94 14.41
C GLY A 170 17.33 -6.49 14.87
N LEU A 171 16.43 -6.17 13.94
CA LEU A 171 15.04 -5.82 14.21
C LEU A 171 14.12 -7.02 14.04
N SER A 172 13.09 -7.07 14.88
CA SER A 172 11.91 -7.92 14.70
C SER A 172 10.71 -7.01 14.52
N LEU A 173 10.05 -7.11 13.37
CA LEU A 173 8.98 -6.23 12.92
C LEU A 173 7.73 -7.04 12.55
N ARG A 174 6.58 -6.39 12.68
CA ARG A 174 5.29 -6.81 12.13
C ARG A 174 4.95 -5.89 10.98
N LEU A 175 4.60 -6.43 9.83
CA LEU A 175 4.13 -5.65 8.68
C LEU A 175 2.70 -6.07 8.34
N ILE A 176 1.87 -5.11 7.94
CA ILE A 176 0.56 -5.33 7.33
C ILE A 176 0.54 -4.57 5.99
N GLY A 177 0.52 -5.30 4.89
CA GLY A 177 0.33 -4.77 3.53
C GLY A 177 -1.14 -4.53 3.23
N VAL A 178 -1.51 -3.35 2.75
CA VAL A 178 -2.91 -2.93 2.57
C VAL A 178 -3.17 -2.47 1.14
N HIS A 179 -4.28 -2.95 0.57
CA HIS A 179 -4.92 -2.36 -0.60
C HIS A 179 -6.41 -2.23 -0.29
N ALA A 180 -6.82 -1.09 0.27
CA ALA A 180 -8.21 -0.89 0.64
C ALA A 180 -9.09 -0.62 -0.59
N LYS A 181 -10.40 -0.93 -0.48
CA LYS A 181 -11.33 -0.82 -1.60
C LYS A 181 -11.38 0.61 -2.18
N SER A 182 -11.13 0.76 -3.48
CA SER A 182 -11.38 2.02 -4.20
C SER A 182 -12.86 2.43 -4.14
N LYS A 183 -13.06 3.75 -3.96
CA LYS A 183 -14.37 4.41 -3.87
C LYS A 183 -15.01 4.69 -5.24
N ALA A 184 -14.25 4.58 -6.33
CA ALA A 184 -14.72 4.92 -7.66
C ALA A 184 -15.97 4.08 -8.03
N PRO A 185 -17.08 4.73 -8.44
CA PRO A 185 -18.31 4.04 -8.80
C PRO A 185 -18.21 3.48 -10.22
N HIS A 186 -17.43 2.40 -10.38
CA HIS A 186 -17.36 1.70 -11.66
C HIS A 186 -18.71 1.04 -11.99
N GLY A 187 -19.19 1.22 -13.22
CA GLY A 187 -20.41 0.58 -13.72
C GLY A 187 -21.72 1.30 -13.41
N ALA A 188 -21.68 2.52 -12.87
CA ALA A 188 -22.86 3.37 -12.71
C ALA A 188 -22.96 4.39 -13.85
N GLU A 189 -24.13 4.48 -14.50
CA GLU A 189 -24.33 5.37 -15.66
C GLU A 189 -25.11 6.63 -15.27
N THR A 190 -26.00 6.53 -14.29
CA THR A 190 -26.82 7.66 -13.83
C THR A 190 -26.26 8.31 -12.56
N ARG A 191 -26.57 9.60 -12.36
CA ARG A 191 -26.13 10.36 -11.16
C ARG A 191 -26.60 9.72 -9.85
N GLU A 192 -27.81 9.17 -9.81
CA GLU A 192 -28.35 8.52 -8.61
C GLU A 192 -27.64 7.19 -8.31
N GLU A 193 -27.38 6.39 -9.34
CA GLU A 193 -26.62 5.14 -9.19
C GLU A 193 -25.18 5.42 -8.77
N ILE A 194 -24.53 6.43 -9.36
CA ILE A 194 -23.19 6.89 -8.99
C ILE A 194 -23.17 7.24 -7.50
N MET A 195 -24.13 8.04 -7.03
CA MET A 195 -24.22 8.45 -5.63
C MET A 195 -24.44 7.24 -4.71
N ARG A 196 -25.40 6.37 -5.02
CA ARG A 196 -25.71 5.18 -4.21
C ARG A 196 -24.51 4.23 -4.13
N LEU A 197 -23.86 3.94 -5.26
CA LEU A 197 -22.72 3.05 -5.33
C LEU A 197 -21.50 3.63 -4.60
N SER A 198 -21.28 4.95 -4.71
CA SER A 198 -20.21 5.63 -3.97
C SER A 198 -20.39 5.51 -2.45
N ILE A 199 -21.62 5.70 -1.95
CA ILE A 199 -21.94 5.52 -0.53
C ILE A 199 -21.70 4.08 -0.08
N GLN A 200 -22.13 3.08 -0.86
CA GLN A 200 -21.91 1.67 -0.55
C GLN A 200 -20.43 1.29 -0.55
N ASN A 201 -19.66 1.76 -1.53
CA ASN A 201 -18.22 1.53 -1.60
C ASN A 201 -17.51 2.18 -0.40
N ARG A 202 -17.90 3.41 -0.05
CA ARG A 202 -17.37 4.12 1.11
C ARG A 202 -17.65 3.38 2.42
N ARG A 203 -18.87 2.89 2.64
CA ARG A 203 -19.21 2.06 3.81
C ARG A 203 -18.32 0.84 3.92
N LYS A 204 -18.18 0.07 2.83
CA LYS A 204 -17.31 -1.13 2.80
C LYS A 204 -15.85 -0.79 3.11
N GLN A 205 -15.32 0.29 2.52
CA GLN A 205 -13.95 0.73 2.77
C GLN A 205 -13.74 1.14 4.25
N LEU A 206 -14.67 1.90 4.84
CA LEU A 206 -14.61 2.26 6.27
C LEU A 206 -14.64 1.03 7.16
N ALA A 207 -15.52 0.07 6.87
CA ALA A 207 -15.60 -1.21 7.56
C ALA A 207 -14.27 -2.00 7.50
N GLN A 208 -13.62 -2.02 6.33
CA GLN A 208 -12.28 -2.61 6.16
C GLN A 208 -11.23 -1.88 7.02
N CYS A 209 -11.29 -0.55 7.09
CA CYS A 209 -10.40 0.26 7.93
C CYS A 209 -10.63 0.02 9.44
N ILE A 210 -11.87 -0.18 9.86
CA ILE A 210 -12.21 -0.56 11.25
C ILE A 210 -11.64 -1.95 11.58
N TRP A 211 -11.75 -2.92 10.66
CA TRP A 211 -11.15 -4.23 10.84
C TRP A 211 -9.61 -4.14 10.93
N LEU A 212 -8.97 -3.39 10.03
CA LEU A 212 -7.54 -3.12 10.09
C LEU A 212 -7.15 -2.49 11.43
N ARG A 213 -7.91 -1.49 11.89
CA ARG A 213 -7.67 -0.83 13.18
C ARG A 213 -7.75 -1.81 14.35
N ALA A 214 -8.74 -2.70 14.38
CA ALA A 214 -8.83 -3.72 15.43
C ALA A 214 -7.60 -4.65 15.44
N ARG A 215 -7.08 -5.05 14.27
CA ARG A 215 -5.83 -5.82 14.18
C ARG A 215 -4.60 -5.01 14.60
N VAL A 216 -4.56 -3.71 14.26
CA VAL A 216 -3.50 -2.79 14.73
C VAL A 216 -3.48 -2.75 16.25
N GLU A 217 -4.64 -2.59 16.89
CA GLU A 217 -4.73 -2.53 18.36
C GLU A 217 -4.26 -3.81 19.03
N GLU A 218 -4.56 -4.98 18.47
CA GLU A 218 -4.03 -6.27 18.96
C GLU A 218 -2.50 -6.30 18.97
N HIS A 219 -1.86 -5.77 17.92
CA HIS A 219 -0.40 -5.67 17.82
C HIS A 219 0.17 -4.64 18.81
N LEU A 220 -0.44 -3.46 18.88
CA LEU A 220 0.01 -2.39 19.78
C LEU A 220 -0.13 -2.78 21.25
N ALA A 221 -1.20 -3.49 21.62
CA ALA A 221 -1.39 -4.04 22.96
C ALA A 221 -0.33 -5.09 23.34
N ARG A 222 0.24 -5.80 22.36
CA ARG A 222 1.36 -6.74 22.56
C ARG A 222 2.73 -6.05 22.59
N GLY A 223 2.78 -4.74 22.32
CA GLY A 223 4.03 -3.99 22.22
C GLY A 223 4.84 -4.32 20.96
N ASP A 224 4.19 -4.86 19.92
CA ASP A 224 4.86 -5.17 18.66
C ASP A 224 5.38 -3.90 17.97
N ARG A 225 6.49 -4.03 17.22
CA ARG A 225 6.97 -2.97 16.31
C ARG A 225 6.28 -3.15 14.97
N LEU A 226 5.20 -2.40 14.76
CA LEU A 226 4.28 -2.56 13.64
C LEU A 226 4.51 -1.50 12.56
N LEU A 227 4.48 -1.94 11.31
CA LEU A 227 4.26 -1.10 10.14
C LEU A 227 2.95 -1.51 9.46
N VAL A 228 2.13 -0.53 9.10
CA VAL A 228 0.96 -0.72 8.22
C VAL A 228 1.21 0.10 6.98
N MET A 229 1.29 -0.55 5.83
CA MET A 229 1.75 0.09 4.60
C MET A 229 1.00 -0.38 3.36
N GLY A 230 0.83 0.52 2.40
CA GLY A 230 0.12 0.23 1.17
C GLY A 230 -0.78 1.38 0.73
N ASP A 231 -1.66 1.07 -0.20
CA ASP A 231 -2.63 2.00 -0.79
C ASP A 231 -3.97 1.90 -0.03
N PHE A 232 -4.36 3.00 0.62
CA PHE A 232 -5.61 3.08 1.36
C PHE A 232 -6.79 3.52 0.50
N ASN A 233 -6.56 3.94 -0.76
CA ASN A 233 -7.57 4.52 -1.65
C ASN A 233 -8.41 5.63 -0.95
N ASP A 234 -7.83 6.24 0.07
CA ASP A 234 -8.41 7.23 0.95
C ASP A 234 -7.28 8.04 1.57
N GLY A 235 -7.59 9.28 1.93
CA GLY A 235 -6.63 10.23 2.46
C GLY A 235 -7.38 11.42 3.06
N PRO A 236 -6.78 12.14 4.02
CA PRO A 236 -7.44 13.25 4.70
C PRO A 236 -7.95 14.31 3.71
N GLY A 237 -9.23 14.66 3.79
CA GLY A 237 -9.82 15.75 3.01
C GLY A 237 -10.10 15.43 1.54
N LEU A 238 -10.01 14.16 1.12
CA LEU A 238 -10.22 13.74 -0.27
C LEU A 238 -11.69 13.50 -0.63
N ASP A 239 -12.61 13.55 0.32
CA ASP A 239 -13.98 13.05 0.10
C ASP A 239 -15.03 13.97 0.72
N GLU A 240 -15.92 14.53 -0.11
CA GLU A 240 -17.06 15.38 0.31
C GLU A 240 -18.02 14.63 1.25
N PHE A 241 -18.03 13.29 1.19
CA PHE A 241 -18.79 12.42 2.08
C PHE A 241 -18.10 12.15 3.42
N GLU A 242 -16.88 12.65 3.66
CA GLU A 242 -16.27 12.62 5.01
C GLU A 242 -17.19 13.25 6.05
N LYS A 243 -17.97 14.26 5.66
CA LYS A 243 -18.97 14.90 6.53
C LYS A 243 -20.08 13.94 6.97
N LEU A 244 -20.41 12.92 6.17
CA LEU A 244 -21.45 11.93 6.50
C LEU A 244 -20.95 10.87 7.49
N PHE A 245 -19.68 10.49 7.41
CA PHE A 245 -19.11 9.40 8.21
C PHE A 245 -18.16 9.89 9.33
N GLY A 246 -17.89 11.20 9.38
CA GLY A 246 -17.14 11.87 10.43
C GLY A 246 -15.62 11.75 10.34
N ARG A 247 -15.07 10.74 9.64
CA ARG A 247 -13.62 10.46 9.52
C ARG A 247 -13.24 9.75 8.21
N SER A 248 -11.98 9.89 7.82
CA SER A 248 -11.32 9.06 6.81
C SER A 248 -10.94 7.67 7.34
N GLY A 249 -10.84 6.69 6.45
CA GLY A 249 -10.30 5.36 6.75
C GLY A 249 -8.86 5.42 7.28
N VAL A 250 -8.07 6.37 6.78
CA VAL A 250 -6.72 6.66 7.29
C VAL A 250 -6.77 7.12 8.75
N GLU A 251 -7.64 8.07 9.11
CA GLU A 251 -7.82 8.49 10.51
C GLU A 251 -8.26 7.35 11.43
N ILE A 252 -9.11 6.44 10.93
CA ILE A 252 -9.54 5.25 11.66
C ILE A 252 -8.35 4.34 11.94
N VAL A 253 -7.57 3.97 10.93
CA VAL A 253 -6.44 3.04 11.09
C VAL A 253 -5.33 3.65 11.96
N MET A 254 -5.05 4.94 11.77
CA MET A 254 -4.09 5.66 12.60
C MET A 254 -4.53 5.76 14.07
N GLY A 255 -5.83 5.65 14.38
CA GLY A 255 -6.34 5.86 15.74
C GLY A 255 -6.24 7.34 16.14
N CYS A 256 -6.71 8.24 15.26
CA CYS A 256 -6.73 9.69 15.51
C CYS A 256 -7.82 10.14 16.50
N ASP A 257 -8.50 9.21 17.18
CA ASP A 257 -9.42 9.54 18.26
C ASP A 257 -8.68 10.13 19.47
N LYS A 258 -9.40 10.97 20.24
CA LYS A 258 -8.79 11.71 21.35
C LYS A 258 -8.25 10.73 22.39
N SER A 259 -6.96 10.86 22.72
CA SER A 259 -6.23 10.21 23.81
C SER A 259 -5.86 8.72 23.66
N SER A 260 -5.91 8.14 22.47
CA SER A 260 -5.43 6.76 22.27
C SER A 260 -3.90 6.67 22.45
N PRO A 261 -3.37 5.90 23.43
CA PRO A 261 -1.94 5.60 23.51
C PRO A 261 -1.47 4.72 22.33
N PHE A 262 -2.41 4.19 21.56
CA PHE A 262 -2.21 3.30 20.42
C PHE A 262 -2.34 4.02 19.08
N ARG A 263 -1.98 5.31 19.02
CA ARG A 263 -1.97 6.08 17.77
C ARG A 263 -0.75 5.73 16.93
N LEU A 264 -0.96 5.31 15.68
CA LEU A 264 0.14 5.13 14.72
C LEU A 264 0.69 6.49 14.29
N ARG A 265 1.96 6.52 13.90
CA ARG A 265 2.66 7.72 13.41
C ARG A 265 2.90 7.61 11.92
N GLU A 266 2.56 8.67 11.20
CA GLU A 266 2.91 8.84 9.79
C GLU A 266 2.95 10.35 9.50
N PRO A 267 4.12 10.92 9.19
CA PRO A 267 4.30 12.38 9.18
C PRO A 267 3.48 13.07 8.08
N HIS A 268 3.27 12.45 6.93
CA HIS A 268 2.56 13.06 5.81
C HIS A 268 1.04 13.12 6.05
N ALA A 269 0.46 12.05 6.60
CA ALA A 269 -0.92 11.97 7.04
C ALA A 269 -1.19 12.93 8.21
N GLU A 270 -0.26 13.00 9.17
CA GLU A 270 -0.35 13.97 10.27
C GLU A 270 -0.35 15.42 9.77
N LEU A 271 0.51 15.73 8.80
CA LEU A 271 0.55 17.05 8.16
C LEU A 271 -0.76 17.36 7.42
N ALA A 272 -1.26 16.42 6.60
CA ALA A 272 -2.51 16.59 5.87
C ALA A 272 -3.73 16.73 6.81
N LEU A 273 -3.74 16.05 7.95
CA LEU A 273 -4.80 16.17 8.96
C LEU A 273 -4.77 17.50 9.72
N GLN A 274 -3.58 18.07 9.94
CA GLN A 274 -3.42 19.35 10.63
C GLN A 274 -3.76 20.54 9.74
N SER A 275 -3.50 20.44 8.44
CA SER A 275 -3.66 21.53 7.48
C SER A 275 -4.84 21.30 6.53
N LYS A 276 -6.03 21.80 6.89
CA LYS A 276 -7.18 21.81 5.97
C LYS A 276 -7.04 22.82 4.82
N VAL A 277 -6.04 23.70 4.89
CA VAL A 277 -5.80 24.80 3.94
C VAL A 277 -4.29 24.95 3.77
N GLY A 278 -3.68 24.13 2.89
CA GLY A 278 -2.25 24.18 2.59
C GLY A 278 -1.83 23.13 1.57
N ILE A 279 -0.57 23.23 1.10
CA ILE A 279 0.05 22.21 0.24
C ILE A 279 0.17 20.93 1.06
N SER A 280 -0.50 19.86 0.63
CA SER A 280 -0.38 18.54 1.23
C SER A 280 0.59 17.69 0.39
N PRO A 281 1.36 16.79 1.02
CA PRO A 281 2.11 15.79 0.28
C PRO A 281 1.17 14.94 -0.58
N THR A 282 1.68 14.41 -1.68
CA THR A 282 0.91 13.58 -2.63
C THR A 282 1.74 12.36 -2.99
N THR A 283 1.08 11.21 -3.13
CA THR A 283 1.71 9.94 -3.55
C THR A 283 1.13 9.42 -4.83
N ALA A 284 0.08 10.04 -5.37
CA ALA A 284 -0.53 9.63 -6.63
C ALA A 284 -0.97 10.83 -7.46
N ARG A 285 -1.02 10.64 -8.77
CA ARG A 285 -1.55 11.61 -9.73
C ARG A 285 -2.36 10.92 -10.83
N PHE A 286 -3.57 11.41 -11.07
CA PHE A 286 -4.50 10.85 -12.04
C PHE A 286 -4.82 11.88 -13.11
N TYR A 287 -4.72 11.51 -14.39
CA TYR A 287 -5.09 12.42 -15.47
C TYR A 287 -6.61 12.43 -15.65
N LEU A 288 -7.24 13.56 -15.34
CA LEU A 288 -8.68 13.74 -15.53
C LEU A 288 -8.97 14.16 -16.97
N LYS A 289 -9.26 13.17 -17.84
CA LYS A 289 -9.49 13.39 -19.27
C LYS A 289 -10.49 14.52 -19.59
N PRO A 290 -11.66 14.63 -18.93
CA PRO A 290 -12.61 15.70 -19.25
C PRO A 290 -12.13 17.11 -18.91
N GLN A 291 -11.25 17.25 -17.90
CA GLN A 291 -10.75 18.54 -17.43
C GLN A 291 -9.32 18.84 -17.92
N HIS A 292 -8.71 17.92 -18.65
CA HIS A 292 -7.36 18.05 -19.21
C HIS A 292 -6.31 18.47 -18.15
N ARG A 293 -6.41 17.93 -16.94
CA ARG A 293 -5.53 18.25 -15.81
C ARG A 293 -5.24 17.03 -14.95
N TYR A 294 -4.15 17.07 -14.20
CA TYR A 294 -3.86 16.07 -13.18
C TYR A 294 -4.58 16.40 -11.88
N PHE A 295 -5.07 15.36 -11.22
CA PHE A 295 -5.56 15.38 -9.84
C PHE A 295 -4.55 14.62 -8.98
N GLU A 296 -4.02 15.26 -7.96
CA GLU A 296 -3.05 14.66 -7.05
C GLU A 296 -3.71 14.26 -5.73
N ALA A 297 -3.28 13.15 -5.16
CA ALA A 297 -3.82 12.62 -3.93
C ALA A 297 -2.74 11.98 -3.06
N LEU A 298 -2.97 11.96 -1.74
CA LEU A 298 -2.18 11.23 -0.77
C LEU A 298 -2.92 9.93 -0.41
N LEU A 299 -2.45 8.80 -0.95
CA LEU A 299 -3.14 7.51 -0.87
C LEU A 299 -2.27 6.39 -0.28
N ASP A 300 -0.96 6.52 -0.42
CA ASP A 300 0.02 5.52 -0.02
C ASP A 300 0.69 5.94 1.27
N PHE A 301 0.69 5.06 2.26
CA PHE A 301 1.19 5.38 3.59
C PHE A 301 2.13 4.30 4.10
N ILE A 302 3.03 4.68 5.01
CA ILE A 302 3.77 3.75 5.87
C ILE A 302 3.58 4.20 7.31
N MET A 303 2.52 3.72 7.95
CA MET A 303 2.21 4.05 9.33
C MET A 303 3.00 3.16 10.29
N VAL A 304 3.57 3.72 11.35
CA VAL A 304 4.37 2.96 12.32
C VAL A 304 3.83 3.04 13.75
N SER A 305 4.04 1.99 14.53
CA SER A 305 3.73 1.99 15.97
C SER A 305 4.57 3.02 16.75
N PRO A 306 4.06 3.55 17.89
CA PRO A 306 4.79 4.53 18.70
C PRO A 306 6.21 4.11 19.11
N ASN A 307 6.40 2.84 19.49
CA ASN A 307 7.71 2.29 19.87
C ASN A 307 8.72 2.24 18.70
N LEU A 308 8.24 2.16 17.46
CA LEU A 308 9.07 2.21 16.26
C LEU A 308 9.32 3.65 15.83
N ALA A 309 8.31 4.53 15.93
CA ALA A 309 8.47 5.97 15.73
C ALA A 309 9.52 6.59 16.66
N ALA A 310 9.62 6.09 17.91
CA ALA A 310 10.63 6.54 18.87
C ALA A 310 12.08 6.27 18.42
N ARG A 311 12.29 5.41 17.42
CA ARG A 311 13.61 5.20 16.79
C ARG A 311 13.94 6.26 15.72
N MET A 312 13.06 7.23 15.52
CA MET A 312 13.18 8.32 14.54
C MET A 312 13.50 7.80 13.13
N PRO A 313 12.65 6.90 12.56
CA PRO A 313 12.82 6.53 11.17
C PRO A 313 12.57 7.73 10.25
N ASP A 314 13.15 7.68 9.05
CA ASP A 314 13.05 8.73 8.05
C ASP A 314 12.11 8.30 6.93
N TRP A 315 11.14 9.14 6.58
CA TRP A 315 10.18 8.86 5.50
C TRP A 315 10.52 9.69 4.28
N ARG A 316 10.28 9.10 3.11
CA ARG A 316 10.49 9.78 1.83
C ARG A 316 9.41 9.38 0.84
N ILE A 317 8.73 10.36 0.27
CA ILE A 317 7.90 10.18 -0.92
C ILE A 317 8.78 10.49 -2.12
N TRP A 318 8.89 9.55 -3.06
CA TRP A 318 9.69 9.71 -4.28
C TRP A 318 8.92 10.52 -5.32
N HIS A 319 8.51 11.73 -4.96
CA HIS A 319 7.66 12.56 -5.80
C HIS A 319 8.48 13.21 -6.93
N PRO A 320 8.08 13.08 -8.20
CA PRO A 320 8.85 13.53 -9.35
C PRO A 320 9.13 15.04 -9.37
N PHE A 321 8.29 15.83 -8.71
CA PHE A 321 8.39 17.30 -8.69
C PHE A 321 8.70 17.92 -7.32
N ASN A 322 8.51 17.15 -6.24
CA ASN A 322 8.61 17.67 -4.87
C ASN A 322 9.81 17.13 -4.11
N ASP A 323 10.43 16.05 -4.61
CA ASP A 323 11.69 15.53 -4.10
C ASP A 323 12.86 16.14 -4.88
N PRO A 324 13.73 16.97 -4.24
CA PRO A 324 14.82 17.64 -4.93
C PRO A 324 15.84 16.68 -5.56
N ALA A 325 16.09 15.52 -4.96
CA ALA A 325 17.05 14.55 -5.47
C ALA A 325 16.49 13.79 -6.68
N VAL A 326 15.18 13.54 -6.72
CA VAL A 326 14.50 13.03 -7.91
C VAL A 326 14.48 14.09 -9.02
N MET A 327 14.12 15.33 -8.69
CA MET A 327 14.07 16.44 -9.64
C MET A 327 15.40 16.71 -10.34
N ALA A 328 16.51 16.48 -9.64
CA ALA A 328 17.86 16.65 -10.17
C ALA A 328 18.28 15.57 -11.18
N VAL A 329 17.54 14.46 -11.29
CA VAL A 329 17.84 13.33 -12.19
C VAL A 329 16.66 13.14 -13.14
N PRO A 330 16.67 13.81 -14.33
CA PRO A 330 15.56 13.77 -15.27
C PRO A 330 15.11 12.35 -15.66
N GLU A 331 16.05 11.42 -15.81
CA GLU A 331 15.77 10.03 -16.16
C GLU A 331 14.94 9.32 -15.09
N LEU A 332 15.26 9.53 -13.81
CA LEU A 332 14.49 8.98 -12.69
C LEU A 332 13.13 9.64 -12.58
N ARG A 333 13.07 10.96 -12.78
CA ARG A 333 11.80 11.70 -12.80
C ARG A 333 10.86 11.13 -13.86
N GLU A 334 11.31 11.01 -15.11
CA GLU A 334 10.49 10.46 -16.19
C GLU A 334 10.13 8.98 -15.94
N ALA A 335 11.05 8.18 -15.40
CA ALA A 335 10.75 6.81 -15.01
C ALA A 335 9.61 6.74 -13.97
N LEU A 336 9.61 7.59 -12.94
CA LEU A 336 8.50 7.68 -11.99
C LEU A 336 7.18 8.05 -12.68
N LEU A 337 7.23 8.93 -13.69
CA LEU A 337 6.05 9.33 -14.45
C LEU A 337 5.51 8.22 -15.36
N GLN A 338 6.38 7.35 -15.86
CA GLN A 338 6.03 6.26 -16.79
C GLN A 338 5.64 4.98 -16.08
N ALA A 339 6.24 4.71 -14.91
CA ALA A 339 6.10 3.45 -14.18
C ALA A 339 4.70 3.23 -13.59
N SER A 340 4.13 4.25 -12.94
CA SER A 340 2.83 4.17 -12.25
C SER A 340 2.21 5.56 -12.07
N ASP A 341 0.91 5.62 -11.83
CA ASP A 341 0.18 6.80 -11.36
C ASP A 341 0.40 7.04 -9.86
N HIS A 342 0.99 6.09 -9.15
CA HIS A 342 1.49 6.22 -7.80
C HIS A 342 3.02 6.42 -7.77
N PHE A 343 3.50 7.01 -6.68
CA PHE A 343 4.90 7.23 -6.35
C PHE A 343 5.25 6.42 -5.11
N PRO A 344 6.41 5.75 -5.09
CA PRO A 344 6.77 4.95 -3.95
C PRO A 344 6.99 5.80 -2.70
N VAL A 345 6.65 5.21 -1.56
CA VAL A 345 6.98 5.74 -0.24
C VAL A 345 8.01 4.80 0.38
N THR A 346 9.09 5.34 0.93
CA THR A 346 10.10 4.57 1.66
C THR A 346 10.19 5.04 3.10
N ILE A 347 10.56 4.11 3.98
CA ILE A 347 10.96 4.37 5.35
C ILE A 347 12.34 3.78 5.62
N ASP A 348 13.23 4.58 6.17
CA ASP A 348 14.55 4.14 6.66
C ASP A 348 14.51 4.01 8.17
N ILE A 349 14.61 2.78 8.66
CA ILE A 349 14.62 2.48 10.09
C ILE A 349 16.08 2.32 10.54
N PRO A 350 16.58 3.17 11.46
CA PRO A 350 17.94 3.03 11.98
C PRO A 350 18.22 1.61 12.49
N ALA A 351 19.45 1.10 12.33
CA ALA A 351 19.80 -0.24 12.80
C ALA A 351 19.72 -0.34 14.34
#